data_AF-A0A6B0V944-F1
#
_entry.id   AF-A0A6B0V944-F1
#
_cell.length_a   1.000
_cell.length_b   1.000
_cell.length_c   1.000
_cell.angle_alpha   90.00
_cell.angle_beta   90.00
_cell.angle_gamma   90.00
#
_symmetry.space_group_name_H-M   'P 1'
#
loop_
_entity.id
_entity.type
_entity.pdbx_description
1 polymer ?
#
loop_
_entity_poly.entity_id
_entity_poly.type
_entity_poly.pdbx_seq_one_letter_code
_entity_poly.pdbx_strand_id
1 'polypeptide(L)'
;MMPTPAALVILLVFCSCSGGNEVVRETRHGKVRGKKVETLGATVEEYKGIPYAEAPVGDLRFKEPVPRSPWEGTLDANLEGIACPQINVLRPLKLELTYMEDCLFLNVWTPENAQGRNVLVWIHGGGFVCESAFMPYYSGLALAAKTGFVVVSMNYRLGILGFLNADSPDAPGNQGLLDQALALRSPKDKFPSWMGTPHGYDISYFFGSPLIADAHFTAEDKSFSEDIINMLTSFAENGLPELPNGNTWPKYSEASSISVVLAPNNFTDIHAFRKEECELWRKYA
;
A
#
# COMPACT_ATOMS: atom_id res chain seq x y z
N MET A 1 -52.05 -57.80 19.45
CA MET A 1 -51.34 -56.53 19.16
C MET A 1 -49.94 -56.66 19.73
N MET A 2 -48.96 -56.97 18.89
CA MET A 2 -47.55 -57.05 19.28
C MET A 2 -46.92 -55.65 19.14
N PRO A 3 -46.06 -55.21 20.07
CA PRO A 3 -45.39 -53.92 19.95
C PRO A 3 -44.27 -54.00 18.90
N THR A 4 -44.23 -52.99 18.03
CA THR A 4 -43.19 -52.75 17.04
C THR A 4 -41.84 -52.45 17.73
N PRO A 5 -40.71 -52.99 17.25
CA PRO A 5 -39.39 -52.63 17.77
C PRO A 5 -38.97 -51.26 17.21
N ALA A 6 -38.66 -50.32 18.10
CA ALA A 6 -38.05 -49.04 17.73
C ALA A 6 -36.57 -49.27 17.38
N ALA A 7 -36.20 -49.03 16.13
CA ALA A 7 -34.81 -49.03 15.70
C ALA A 7 -34.11 -47.76 16.21
N LEU A 8 -33.10 -47.94 17.06
CA LEU A 8 -32.21 -46.88 17.53
C LEU A 8 -31.20 -46.56 16.42
N VAL A 9 -31.47 -45.53 15.63
CA VAL A 9 -30.51 -44.98 14.67
C VAL A 9 -29.50 -44.13 15.44
N ILE A 10 -28.33 -44.68 15.74
CA ILE A 10 -27.19 -43.92 16.25
C ILE A 10 -26.63 -43.12 15.06
N LEU A 11 -27.06 -41.86 14.94
CA LEU A 11 -26.42 -40.89 14.07
C LEU A 11 -25.04 -40.57 14.69
N LEU A 12 -24.00 -41.22 14.18
CA LEU A 12 -22.61 -40.79 14.39
C LEU A 12 -22.45 -39.44 13.69
N VAL A 13 -22.70 -38.36 14.43
CA VAL A 13 -22.26 -37.02 14.03
C VAL A 13 -20.74 -37.04 14.09
N PHE A 14 -20.12 -37.29 12.94
CA PHE A 14 -18.73 -36.91 12.72
C PHE A 14 -18.67 -35.39 12.85
N CYS A 15 -18.29 -34.90 14.03
CA CYS A 15 -17.81 -33.54 14.19
C CYS A 15 -16.46 -33.49 13.47
N SER A 16 -16.50 -33.29 12.15
CA SER A 16 -15.35 -32.78 11.44
C SER A 16 -15.09 -31.40 12.01
N CYS A 17 -14.13 -31.28 12.92
CA CYS A 17 -13.50 -30.01 13.20
C CYS A 17 -12.88 -29.56 11.88
N SER A 18 -13.59 -28.74 11.10
CA SER A 18 -12.95 -27.96 10.06
C SER A 18 -11.92 -27.10 10.79
N GLY A 19 -10.62 -27.40 10.62
CA GLY A 19 -9.56 -26.50 11.06
C GLY A 19 -9.87 -25.14 10.43
N GLY A 20 -10.33 -24.20 11.25
CA GLY A 20 -10.91 -22.96 10.75
C GLY A 20 -9.89 -22.24 9.88
N ASN A 21 -10.35 -21.70 8.76
CA ASN A 21 -9.54 -20.78 7.94
C ASN A 21 -9.19 -19.50 8.71
N GLU A 22 -9.62 -19.32 9.95
CA GLU A 22 -9.29 -18.16 10.77
C GLU A 22 -7.85 -18.23 11.31
N VAL A 23 -7.20 -17.08 11.40
CA VAL A 23 -5.88 -16.93 12.02
C VAL A 23 -5.86 -15.67 12.88
N VAL A 24 -5.27 -15.76 14.07
CA VAL A 24 -5.15 -14.63 15.00
C VAL A 24 -3.68 -14.32 15.25
N ARG A 25 -3.31 -13.03 15.14
CA ARG A 25 -1.96 -12.53 15.42
C ARG A 25 -2.00 -11.42 16.46
N GLU A 26 -0.97 -11.37 17.30
CA GLU A 26 -0.74 -10.29 18.26
C GLU A 26 0.00 -9.14 17.60
N THR A 27 -0.47 -7.91 17.85
CA THR A 27 0.20 -6.69 17.41
C THR A 27 0.43 -5.77 18.60
N ARG A 28 1.22 -4.69 18.42
CA ARG A 28 1.41 -3.68 19.47
C ARG A 28 0.12 -2.98 19.91
N HIS A 29 -0.93 -2.99 19.07
CA HIS A 29 -2.21 -2.35 19.36
C HIS A 29 -3.28 -3.34 19.85
N GLY A 30 -3.03 -4.65 19.77
CA GLY A 30 -3.98 -5.69 20.16
C GLY A 30 -4.05 -6.85 19.17
N LYS A 31 -4.92 -7.83 19.45
CA LYS A 31 -5.11 -9.02 18.62
C LYS A 31 -5.86 -8.67 17.34
N VAL A 32 -5.46 -9.27 16.23
CA VAL A 32 -6.14 -9.18 14.93
C VAL A 32 -6.48 -10.57 14.44
N ARG A 33 -7.74 -10.79 14.05
CA ARG A 33 -8.22 -12.00 13.37
C ARG A 33 -8.33 -11.74 11.88
N GLY A 34 -7.72 -12.60 11.08
CA GLY A 34 -7.87 -12.64 9.62
C GLY A 34 -8.18 -14.06 9.16
N LYS A 35 -7.85 -14.36 7.91
CA LYS A 35 -8.10 -15.67 7.31
C LYS A 35 -6.90 -16.20 6.50
N LYS A 36 -6.73 -17.51 6.48
CA LYS A 36 -5.83 -18.25 5.60
C LYS A 36 -6.52 -18.45 4.25
N VAL A 37 -5.79 -18.15 3.18
CA VAL A 37 -6.24 -18.26 1.80
C VAL A 37 -5.22 -19.08 1.03
N GLU A 38 -5.67 -20.20 0.47
CA GLU A 38 -4.87 -20.99 -0.47
C GLU A 38 -4.89 -20.32 -1.85
N THR A 39 -3.73 -19.95 -2.36
CA THR A 39 -3.60 -19.30 -3.66
C THR A 39 -2.26 -19.62 -4.31
N LEU A 40 -2.28 -19.91 -5.62
CA LEU A 40 -1.07 -20.20 -6.41
C LEU A 40 -0.14 -21.28 -5.81
N GLY A 41 -0.69 -22.23 -5.06
CA GLY A 41 0.06 -23.31 -4.41
C GLY A 41 0.72 -22.93 -3.08
N ALA A 42 0.34 -21.80 -2.48
CA ALA A 42 0.81 -21.37 -1.16
C ALA A 42 -0.35 -20.89 -0.28
N THR A 43 -0.17 -21.06 1.04
CA THR A 43 -1.05 -20.49 2.06
C THR A 43 -0.63 -19.07 2.38
N VAL A 44 -1.55 -18.11 2.23
CA VAL A 44 -1.36 -16.70 2.58
C VAL A 44 -2.34 -16.31 3.68
N GLU A 45 -1.87 -15.62 4.71
CA GLU A 45 -2.72 -14.98 5.70
C GLU A 45 -3.16 -13.61 5.16
N GLU A 46 -4.46 -13.37 5.11
CA GLU A 46 -5.10 -12.12 4.70
C GLU A 46 -5.76 -11.45 5.91
N TYR A 47 -5.44 -10.18 6.10
CA TYR A 47 -6.05 -9.30 7.10
C TYR A 47 -6.48 -8.01 6.40
N LYS A 48 -7.76 -7.68 6.38
CA LYS A 48 -8.29 -6.48 5.71
C LYS A 48 -9.05 -5.60 6.69
N GLY A 49 -8.71 -4.31 6.74
CA GLY A 49 -9.39 -3.38 7.64
C GLY A 49 -8.70 -3.14 8.98
N ILE A 50 -7.38 -3.24 9.06
CA ILE A 50 -6.65 -2.93 10.31
C ILE A 50 -6.51 -1.40 10.46
N PRO A 51 -7.09 -0.75 11.48
CA PRO A 51 -6.97 0.70 11.64
C PRO A 51 -5.56 1.09 12.07
N TYR A 52 -4.96 2.05 11.38
CA TYR A 52 -3.65 2.62 11.76
C TYR A 52 -3.76 4.00 12.41
N ALA A 53 -4.91 4.65 12.28
CA ALA A 53 -5.23 5.93 12.89
C ALA A 53 -6.60 5.88 13.60
N GLU A 54 -6.86 6.84 14.47
CA GLU A 54 -8.22 7.13 14.91
C GLU A 54 -9.08 7.62 13.73
N ALA A 55 -10.38 7.33 13.78
CA ALA A 55 -11.32 7.76 12.75
C ALA A 55 -11.30 9.30 12.62
N PRO A 56 -11.01 9.87 11.43
CA PRO A 56 -10.89 11.31 11.24
C PRO A 56 -12.26 11.99 11.08
N VAL A 57 -13.16 11.75 12.05
CA VAL A 57 -14.53 12.24 12.10
C VAL A 57 -14.72 13.29 13.19
N GLY A 58 -15.81 14.06 13.12
CA GLY A 58 -16.11 15.09 14.13
C GLY A 58 -14.97 16.08 14.28
N ASP A 59 -14.48 16.25 15.51
CA ASP A 59 -13.39 17.19 15.84
C ASP A 59 -12.03 16.83 15.23
N LEU A 60 -11.87 15.60 14.73
CA LEU A 60 -10.67 15.14 14.01
C LEU A 60 -10.75 15.36 12.49
N ARG A 61 -11.92 15.77 11.98
CA ARG A 61 -12.07 16.09 10.56
C ARG A 61 -11.14 17.25 10.18
N PHE A 62 -10.42 17.10 9.07
CA PHE A 62 -9.41 18.06 8.54
C PHE A 62 -8.13 18.24 9.38
N LYS A 63 -8.00 17.56 10.53
CA LYS A 63 -6.78 17.60 11.33
C LYS A 63 -5.76 16.56 10.87
N GLU A 64 -4.53 16.70 11.36
CA GLU A 64 -3.52 15.64 11.23
C GLU A 64 -4.05 14.31 11.80
N PRO A 65 -3.65 13.16 11.23
CA PRO A 65 -4.12 11.88 11.73
C PRO A 65 -3.56 11.58 13.11
N VAL A 66 -4.42 11.09 13.99
CA VAL A 66 -4.03 10.65 15.33
C VAL A 66 -3.71 9.15 15.27
N PRO A 67 -2.55 8.68 15.75
CA PRO A 67 -2.23 7.25 15.81
C PRO A 67 -3.31 6.46 16.55
N ARG A 68 -3.64 5.27 16.04
CA ARG A 68 -4.67 4.42 16.65
C ARG A 68 -4.25 3.96 18.05
N SER A 69 -5.14 4.17 19.02
CA SER A 69 -5.00 3.64 20.37
C SER A 69 -5.11 2.10 20.38
N PRO A 70 -4.42 1.40 21.30
CA PRO A 70 -4.64 -0.03 21.49
C PRO A 70 -6.12 -0.36 21.74
N TRP A 71 -6.58 -1.49 21.23
CA TRP A 71 -7.92 -2.01 21.44
C TRP A 71 -7.92 -3.23 22.35
N GLU A 72 -9.01 -3.40 23.10
CA GLU A 72 -9.26 -4.61 23.87
C GLU A 72 -9.89 -5.71 23.00
N GLY A 73 -9.64 -6.96 23.37
CA GLY A 73 -10.18 -8.11 22.63
C GLY A 73 -9.46 -8.37 21.30
N THR A 74 -10.19 -8.95 20.35
CA THR A 74 -9.69 -9.31 19.03
C THR A 74 -10.44 -8.54 17.95
N LEU A 75 -9.72 -7.72 17.18
CA LEU A 75 -10.24 -7.02 16.02
C LEU A 75 -10.48 -8.01 14.87
N ASP A 76 -11.64 -7.95 14.25
CA ASP A 76 -11.96 -8.72 13.05
C ASP A 76 -11.51 -7.97 11.78
N ALA A 77 -10.42 -8.42 11.16
CA ALA A 77 -9.85 -7.83 9.95
C ALA A 77 -10.26 -8.63 8.71
N ASN A 78 -11.57 -8.64 8.44
CA ASN A 78 -12.16 -9.22 7.23
C ASN A 78 -13.03 -8.20 6.47
N LEU A 79 -12.70 -6.90 6.57
CA LEU A 79 -13.45 -5.84 5.88
C LEU A 79 -13.31 -5.95 4.36
N GLU A 80 -14.35 -5.54 3.63
CA GLU A 80 -14.36 -5.48 2.17
C GLU A 80 -14.93 -4.16 1.68
N GLY A 81 -14.44 -3.72 0.52
CA GLY A 81 -15.00 -2.58 -0.19
C GLY A 81 -14.96 -1.23 0.54
N ILE A 82 -14.11 -1.03 1.56
CA ILE A 82 -14.08 0.25 2.28
C ILE A 82 -13.32 1.32 1.48
N ALA A 83 -13.93 2.48 1.30
CA ALA A 83 -13.34 3.62 0.61
C ALA A 83 -13.53 4.90 1.42
N CYS A 84 -12.54 5.79 1.40
CA CYS A 84 -12.72 7.16 1.91
C CYS A 84 -13.74 7.92 1.05
N PRO A 85 -14.44 8.94 1.58
CA PRO A 85 -15.39 9.72 0.78
C PRO A 85 -14.68 10.38 -0.39
N GLN A 86 -15.24 10.19 -1.58
CA GLN A 86 -14.59 10.54 -2.83
C GLN A 86 -15.61 10.80 -3.92
N ILE A 87 -15.16 11.41 -5.02
CA ILE A 87 -15.97 11.49 -6.23
C ILE A 87 -16.14 10.07 -6.80
N ASN A 88 -17.37 9.68 -7.10
CA ASN A 88 -17.65 8.32 -7.57
C ASN A 88 -17.36 8.18 -9.08
N VAL A 89 -16.10 8.38 -9.47
CA VAL A 89 -15.61 8.17 -10.85
C VAL A 89 -15.54 6.69 -11.21
N LEU A 90 -15.52 5.81 -10.20
CA LEU A 90 -15.45 4.35 -10.34
C LEU A 90 -16.83 3.69 -10.53
N ARG A 91 -17.92 4.45 -10.51
CA ARG A 91 -19.30 3.96 -10.71
C ARG A 91 -19.48 3.06 -11.95
N PRO A 92 -18.84 3.32 -13.11
CA PRO A 92 -18.96 2.45 -14.28
C PRO A 92 -18.42 1.03 -14.05
N LEU A 93 -17.49 0.85 -13.10
CA LEU A 93 -16.91 -0.47 -12.77
C LEU A 93 -17.86 -1.33 -11.92
N LYS A 94 -19.02 -0.80 -11.49
CA LYS A 94 -20.03 -1.49 -10.66
C LYS A 94 -19.45 -2.19 -9.43
N LEU A 95 -18.44 -1.58 -8.82
CA LEU A 95 -17.82 -2.09 -7.60
C LEU A 95 -18.68 -1.74 -6.39
N GLU A 96 -18.86 -2.71 -5.50
CA GLU A 96 -19.55 -2.49 -4.22
C GLU A 96 -18.57 -1.89 -3.23
N LEU A 97 -18.53 -0.55 -3.19
CA LEU A 97 -17.74 0.20 -2.22
C LEU A 97 -18.64 0.87 -1.18
N THR A 98 -18.27 0.75 0.09
CA THR A 98 -18.84 1.51 1.21
C THR A 98 -17.97 2.73 1.46
N TYR A 99 -18.56 3.92 1.28
CA TYR A 99 -17.88 5.19 1.48
C TYR A 99 -18.12 5.70 2.90
N MET A 100 -17.04 5.87 3.68
CA MET A 100 -17.11 6.33 5.07
C MET A 100 -15.86 7.11 5.44
N GLU A 101 -16.00 8.11 6.31
CA GLU A 101 -14.87 8.92 6.78
C GLU A 101 -13.89 8.13 7.67
N ASP A 102 -14.41 7.17 8.43
CA ASP A 102 -13.59 6.17 9.13
C ASP A 102 -13.05 5.16 8.10
N CYS A 103 -11.99 5.54 7.39
CA CYS A 103 -11.44 4.77 6.28
C CYS A 103 -9.94 4.50 6.39
N LEU A 104 -9.26 4.94 7.44
CA LEU A 104 -7.79 4.87 7.61
C LEU A 104 -7.34 3.47 8.02
N PHE A 105 -7.45 2.54 7.07
CA PHE A 105 -7.20 1.13 7.23
C PHE A 105 -6.02 0.64 6.38
N LEU A 106 -5.36 -0.40 6.90
CA LEU A 106 -4.41 -1.25 6.19
C LEU A 106 -5.07 -2.57 5.81
N ASN A 107 -4.68 -3.08 4.64
CA ASN A 107 -4.85 -4.47 4.25
C ASN A 107 -3.48 -5.12 4.19
N VAL A 108 -3.34 -6.34 4.70
CA VAL A 108 -2.09 -7.07 4.84
C VAL A 108 -2.26 -8.49 4.31
N TRP A 109 -1.36 -8.88 3.41
CA TRP A 109 -1.21 -10.25 2.92
C TRP A 109 0.19 -10.73 3.25
N THR A 110 0.30 -11.87 3.92
CA THR A 110 1.59 -12.33 4.44
C THR A 110 1.70 -13.86 4.40
N PRO A 111 2.89 -14.42 4.12
CA PRO A 111 3.12 -15.85 4.31
C PRO A 111 2.99 -16.22 5.80
N GLU A 112 2.71 -17.49 6.12
CA GLU A 112 2.55 -17.95 7.51
C GLU A 112 3.77 -17.62 8.42
N ASN A 113 4.98 -17.54 7.83
CA ASN A 113 6.18 -17.07 8.50
C ASN A 113 6.71 -15.76 7.87
N ALA A 114 6.29 -14.65 8.48
CA ALA A 114 6.63 -13.28 8.07
C ALA A 114 7.96 -12.76 8.66
N GLN A 115 8.62 -13.50 9.55
CA GLN A 115 9.80 -12.98 10.26
C GLN A 115 10.97 -12.76 9.28
N GLY A 116 11.48 -11.53 9.25
CA GLY A 116 12.58 -11.14 8.36
C GLY A 116 12.22 -11.04 6.87
N ARG A 117 10.91 -11.05 6.53
CA ARG A 117 10.46 -10.89 5.14
C ARG A 117 10.45 -9.41 4.74
N ASN A 118 10.67 -9.17 3.44
CA ASN A 118 10.52 -7.84 2.86
C ASN A 118 9.05 -7.39 2.94
N VAL A 119 8.86 -6.09 3.16
CA VAL A 119 7.54 -5.46 3.21
C VAL A 119 7.38 -4.56 2.00
N LEU A 120 6.34 -4.79 1.21
CA LEU A 120 5.94 -3.91 0.12
C LEU A 120 4.68 -3.17 0.55
N VAL A 121 4.69 -1.85 0.50
CA VAL A 121 3.51 -1.02 0.81
C VAL A 121 3.01 -0.35 -0.47
N TRP A 122 1.74 -0.60 -0.80
CA TRP A 122 1.02 -0.01 -1.92
C TRP A 122 0.17 1.16 -1.46
N ILE A 123 0.45 2.34 -2.03
CA ILE A 123 -0.37 3.55 -1.87
C ILE A 123 -1.12 3.73 -3.19
N HIS A 124 -2.45 3.62 -3.14
CA HIS A 124 -3.25 3.73 -4.35
C HIS A 124 -3.18 5.15 -4.96
N GLY A 125 -3.32 5.22 -6.28
CA GLY A 125 -3.39 6.47 -7.02
C GLY A 125 -4.76 7.15 -6.91
N GLY A 126 -5.24 7.70 -8.03
CA GLY A 126 -6.57 8.32 -8.11
C GLY A 126 -6.58 9.84 -7.94
N GLY A 127 -5.46 10.51 -8.29
CA GLY A 127 -5.37 11.98 -8.34
C GLY A 127 -5.69 12.69 -7.03
N PHE A 128 -5.51 12.01 -5.90
CA PHE A 128 -5.93 12.48 -4.57
C PHE A 128 -7.43 12.68 -4.39
N VAL A 129 -8.28 12.20 -5.31
CA VAL A 129 -9.73 12.44 -5.29
C VAL A 129 -10.57 11.17 -5.35
N CYS A 130 -10.00 10.01 -5.69
CA CYS A 130 -10.66 8.72 -5.77
C CYS A 130 -9.68 7.55 -5.55
N GLU A 131 -10.16 6.31 -5.70
CA GLU A 131 -9.48 5.01 -5.41
C GLU A 131 -9.62 4.49 -3.98
N SER A 132 -9.27 3.22 -3.79
CA SER A 132 -9.25 2.55 -2.49
C SER A 132 -8.25 1.40 -2.46
N ALA A 133 -7.65 1.14 -1.30
CA ALA A 133 -6.83 -0.04 -1.04
C ALA A 133 -7.62 -1.37 -1.03
N PHE A 134 -8.95 -1.31 -1.03
CA PHE A 134 -9.84 -2.47 -1.05
C PHE A 134 -10.25 -2.90 -2.45
N MET A 135 -9.74 -2.24 -3.51
CA MET A 135 -10.06 -2.61 -4.87
C MET A 135 -9.60 -4.04 -5.17
N PRO A 136 -10.44 -4.89 -5.80
CA PRO A 136 -10.13 -6.30 -6.00
C PRO A 136 -8.80 -6.53 -6.75
N TYR A 137 -8.46 -5.65 -7.70
CA TYR A 137 -7.23 -5.72 -8.47
C TYR A 137 -5.97 -5.30 -7.69
N TYR A 138 -6.11 -4.77 -6.47
CA TYR A 138 -5.00 -4.52 -5.55
C TYR A 138 -4.82 -5.64 -4.52
N SER A 139 -5.48 -6.79 -4.68
CA SER A 139 -5.28 -7.94 -3.81
C SER A 139 -3.80 -8.36 -3.79
N GLY A 140 -3.19 -8.34 -2.59
CA GLY A 140 -1.81 -8.77 -2.39
C GLY A 140 -1.60 -10.29 -2.38
N LEU A 141 -2.67 -11.09 -2.48
CA LEU A 141 -2.62 -12.56 -2.40
C LEU A 141 -1.61 -13.18 -3.36
N ALA A 142 -1.70 -12.83 -4.65
CA ALA A 142 -0.83 -13.39 -5.68
C ALA A 142 0.63 -12.99 -5.47
N LEU A 143 0.87 -11.74 -5.09
CA LEU A 143 2.20 -11.20 -4.87
C LEU A 143 2.85 -11.84 -3.64
N ALA A 144 2.13 -11.90 -2.50
CA ALA A 144 2.61 -12.55 -1.28
C ALA A 144 2.92 -14.03 -1.52
N ALA A 145 2.06 -14.76 -2.24
CA ALA A 145 2.28 -16.18 -2.57
C ALA A 145 3.51 -16.40 -3.47
N LYS A 146 3.76 -15.52 -4.44
CA LYS A 146 4.86 -15.69 -5.41
C LYS A 146 6.22 -15.26 -4.88
N THR A 147 6.28 -14.23 -4.03
CA THR A 147 7.55 -13.63 -3.59
C THR A 147 7.88 -13.94 -2.13
N GLY A 148 6.89 -14.35 -1.34
CA GLY A 148 7.02 -14.47 0.12
C GLY A 148 7.12 -13.13 0.84
N PHE A 149 6.76 -12.02 0.18
CA PHE A 149 6.74 -10.69 0.80
C PHE A 149 5.53 -10.52 1.72
N VAL A 150 5.65 -9.63 2.71
CA VAL A 150 4.50 -9.02 3.35
C VAL A 150 4.02 -7.89 2.44
N VAL A 151 2.81 -8.02 1.91
CA VAL A 151 2.21 -7.00 1.05
C VAL A 151 1.20 -6.23 1.89
N VAL A 152 1.32 -4.92 1.90
CA VAL A 152 0.43 -4.00 2.60
C VAL A 152 -0.18 -3.06 1.59
N SER A 153 -1.48 -2.81 1.65
CA SER A 153 -2.10 -1.66 0.98
C SER A 153 -2.82 -0.78 1.99
N MET A 154 -2.95 0.50 1.69
CA MET A 154 -3.50 1.45 2.64
C MET A 154 -4.46 2.46 2.01
N ASN A 155 -5.52 2.79 2.73
CA ASN A 155 -6.35 3.95 2.44
C ASN A 155 -5.74 5.20 3.08
N TYR A 156 -5.98 6.36 2.48
CA TYR A 156 -5.68 7.69 3.03
C TYR A 156 -6.81 8.66 2.65
N ARG A 157 -6.98 9.77 3.39
CA ARG A 157 -8.05 10.73 3.06
C ARG A 157 -7.84 11.36 1.69
N LEU A 158 -8.96 11.57 0.99
CA LEU A 158 -9.03 12.09 -0.37
C LEU A 158 -9.83 13.40 -0.42
N GLY A 159 -9.70 14.11 -1.54
CA GLY A 159 -10.43 15.34 -1.85
C GLY A 159 -10.30 16.38 -0.74
N ILE A 160 -11.40 17.08 -0.47
CA ILE A 160 -11.42 18.12 0.57
C ILE A 160 -11.07 17.57 1.96
N LEU A 161 -11.40 16.31 2.26
CA LEU A 161 -11.14 15.73 3.58
C LEU A 161 -9.65 15.48 3.83
N GLY A 162 -8.88 15.23 2.76
CA GLY A 162 -7.44 14.97 2.85
C GLY A 162 -6.54 16.16 2.50
N PHE A 163 -7.07 17.19 1.85
CA PHE A 163 -6.23 18.23 1.24
C PHE A 163 -6.75 19.66 1.41
N LEU A 164 -7.77 19.88 2.26
CA LEU A 164 -8.19 21.23 2.60
C LEU A 164 -7.07 21.96 3.36
N ASN A 165 -6.58 23.03 2.75
CA ASN A 165 -5.79 24.05 3.43
C ASN A 165 -6.67 25.29 3.61
N ALA A 166 -7.02 25.59 4.86
CA ALA A 166 -7.81 26.77 5.23
C ALA A 166 -6.96 27.82 5.98
N ASP A 167 -5.63 27.74 5.87
CA ASP A 167 -4.67 28.59 6.59
C ASP A 167 -4.95 28.62 8.11
N SER A 168 -5.27 27.44 8.66
CA SER A 168 -5.69 27.27 10.05
C SER A 168 -5.07 25.99 10.63
N PRO A 169 -4.72 25.96 11.93
CA PRO A 169 -4.29 24.74 12.61
C PRO A 169 -5.31 23.59 12.52
N ASP A 170 -6.60 23.89 12.36
CA ASP A 170 -7.65 22.87 12.23
C ASP A 170 -7.76 22.29 10.82
N ALA A 171 -7.14 22.91 9.82
CA ALA A 171 -7.09 22.44 8.43
C ALA A 171 -5.80 22.93 7.74
N PRO A 172 -4.63 22.39 8.14
CA PRO A 172 -3.32 22.87 7.67
C PRO A 172 -2.98 22.48 6.22
N GLY A 173 -3.79 21.63 5.59
CA GLY A 173 -3.49 20.99 4.31
C GLY A 173 -2.70 19.69 4.48
N ASN A 174 -2.56 18.96 3.37
CA ASN A 174 -1.75 17.73 3.27
C ASN A 174 -2.10 16.61 4.28
N GLN A 175 -3.29 16.61 4.85
CA GLN A 175 -3.72 15.62 5.82
C GLN A 175 -3.64 14.19 5.26
N GLY A 176 -3.99 14.00 3.98
CA GLY A 176 -3.87 12.74 3.26
C GLY A 176 -2.42 12.28 3.05
N LEU A 177 -1.45 13.21 3.01
CA LEU A 177 -0.02 12.85 3.00
C LEU A 177 0.47 12.49 4.40
N LEU A 178 -0.03 13.17 5.43
CA LEU A 178 0.25 12.81 6.82
C LEU A 178 -0.35 11.45 7.18
N ASP A 179 -1.49 11.08 6.59
CA ASP A 179 -2.09 9.76 6.69
C ASP A 179 -1.13 8.68 6.16
N GLN A 180 -0.52 8.92 4.99
CA GLN A 180 0.50 8.05 4.39
C GLN A 180 1.74 7.94 5.26
N ALA A 181 2.24 9.08 5.74
CA ALA A 181 3.40 9.13 6.62
C ALA A 181 3.16 8.35 7.92
N LEU A 182 1.99 8.50 8.54
CA LEU A 182 1.64 7.78 9.76
C LEU A 182 1.57 6.26 9.54
N ALA A 183 0.96 5.81 8.45
CA ALA A 183 0.86 4.39 8.12
C ALA A 183 2.22 3.71 7.88
N LEU A 184 3.15 4.44 7.25
CA LEU A 184 4.50 3.95 6.93
C LEU A 184 5.46 4.01 8.11
N ARG A 185 5.11 4.72 9.18
CA ARG A 185 6.04 5.03 10.25
C ARG A 185 6.43 3.80 11.05
N SER A 186 7.69 3.40 10.91
CA SER A 186 8.28 2.34 11.71
C SER A 186 8.61 2.84 13.12
N PRO A 187 8.37 2.07 14.19
CA PRO A 187 8.90 2.41 15.52
C PRO A 187 10.43 2.35 15.59
N LYS A 188 11.10 1.76 14.58
CA LYS A 188 12.56 1.82 14.41
C LYS A 188 13.02 3.03 13.60
N ASP A 189 12.09 3.83 13.11
CA ASP A 189 12.41 5.04 12.37
C ASP A 189 13.15 6.02 13.29
N LYS A 190 14.34 6.44 12.84
CA LYS A 190 15.21 7.35 13.57
C LYS A 190 14.92 8.81 13.20
N PHE A 191 14.11 9.05 12.17
CA PHE A 191 13.75 10.39 11.75
C PHE A 191 12.72 11.01 12.72
N PRO A 192 12.83 12.32 13.00
CA PRO A 192 11.85 13.03 13.81
C PRO A 192 10.43 12.91 13.23
N SER A 193 9.42 12.89 14.10
CA SER A 193 8.01 12.70 13.71
C SER A 193 7.48 13.67 12.66
N TRP A 194 8.02 14.88 12.61
CA TRP A 194 7.59 15.93 11.69
C TRP A 194 8.05 15.71 10.24
N MET A 195 9.01 14.81 10.01
CA MET A 195 9.60 14.60 8.69
C MET A 195 8.79 13.63 7.81
N GLY A 196 7.93 12.80 8.40
CA GLY A 196 7.25 11.71 7.69
C GLY A 196 8.23 10.68 7.10
N THR A 197 7.82 9.95 6.06
CA THR A 197 8.72 9.04 5.32
C THR A 197 9.62 9.86 4.38
N PRO A 198 10.95 9.73 4.43
CA PRO A 198 11.83 10.56 3.62
C PRO A 198 11.65 10.33 2.12
N HIS A 199 11.33 11.40 1.39
CA HIS A 199 11.64 11.51 -0.04
C HIS A 199 13.16 11.59 -0.22
N GLY A 200 13.73 11.00 -1.27
CA GLY A 200 15.15 11.11 -1.57
C GLY A 200 16.02 9.89 -1.23
N TYR A 201 15.44 8.71 -0.97
CA TYR A 201 16.23 7.47 -0.84
C TYR A 201 16.92 7.05 -2.14
N ASP A 202 16.38 7.47 -3.28
CA ASP A 202 16.96 7.37 -4.62
C ASP A 202 18.28 8.14 -4.76
N ILE A 203 18.46 9.23 -4.00
CA ILE A 203 19.69 10.07 -4.03
C ILE A 203 20.94 9.24 -3.70
N SER A 204 20.84 8.29 -2.77
CA SER A 204 21.97 7.43 -2.43
C SER A 204 22.49 6.63 -3.64
N TYR A 205 21.60 6.23 -4.54
CA TYR A 205 21.95 5.49 -5.76
C TYR A 205 22.49 6.43 -6.85
N PHE A 206 22.03 7.69 -6.91
CA PHE A 206 22.54 8.70 -7.85
C PHE A 206 23.99 9.08 -7.61
N PHE A 207 24.41 9.09 -6.34
CA PHE A 207 25.76 9.51 -5.92
C PHE A 207 26.68 8.33 -5.57
N GLY A 208 26.28 7.10 -5.92
CA GLY A 208 27.15 5.93 -5.82
C GLY A 208 27.42 5.46 -4.40
N SER A 209 26.56 5.81 -3.44
CA SER A 209 26.72 5.33 -2.06
C SER A 209 26.78 3.80 -1.96
N PRO A 210 25.98 3.02 -2.73
CA PRO A 210 26.12 1.56 -2.78
C PRO A 210 27.51 1.06 -3.20
N LEU A 211 28.26 1.84 -3.99
CA LEU A 211 29.54 1.43 -4.57
C LEU A 211 30.72 1.67 -3.63
N ILE A 212 30.63 2.67 -2.76
CA ILE A 212 31.77 3.15 -1.96
C ILE A 212 31.59 2.94 -0.45
N ALA A 213 30.37 2.80 0.03
CA ALA A 213 30.10 2.60 1.45
C ALA A 213 30.14 1.12 1.81
N ASP A 214 30.78 0.78 2.93
CA ASP A 214 30.81 -0.59 3.51
C ASP A 214 29.50 -0.96 4.23
N ALA A 215 28.39 -0.34 3.81
CA ALA A 215 27.05 -0.59 4.32
C ALA A 215 26.42 -1.78 3.58
N HIS A 216 25.38 -2.37 4.18
CA HIS A 216 24.66 -3.58 3.74
C HIS A 216 23.90 -3.46 2.39
N PHE A 217 24.52 -2.89 1.35
CA PHE A 217 23.99 -2.86 0.00
C PHE A 217 24.25 -4.20 -0.70
N THR A 218 23.21 -4.73 -1.34
CA THR A 218 23.28 -5.97 -2.11
C THR A 218 24.05 -5.77 -3.41
N ALA A 219 24.40 -6.87 -4.10
CA ALA A 219 24.98 -6.79 -5.43
C ALA A 219 24.02 -6.13 -6.44
N GLU A 220 22.72 -6.33 -6.27
CA GLU A 220 21.68 -5.70 -7.09
C GLU A 220 21.60 -4.19 -6.82
N ASP A 221 21.73 -3.75 -5.57
CA ASP A 221 21.80 -2.33 -5.22
C ASP A 221 23.00 -1.62 -5.85
N LYS A 222 24.14 -2.31 -5.91
CA LYS A 222 25.36 -1.81 -6.53
C LYS A 222 25.18 -1.71 -8.04
N SER A 223 24.72 -2.78 -8.68
CA SER A 223 24.44 -2.78 -10.13
C SER A 223 23.44 -1.69 -10.51
N PHE A 224 22.36 -1.54 -9.74
CA PHE A 224 21.37 -0.51 -9.99
C PHE A 224 21.93 0.90 -9.77
N SER A 225 22.81 1.09 -8.78
CA SER A 225 23.50 2.39 -8.59
C SER A 225 24.40 2.73 -9.77
N GLU A 226 25.14 1.76 -10.31
CA GLU A 226 25.97 1.95 -11.52
C GLU A 226 25.10 2.32 -12.72
N ASP A 227 24.00 1.59 -12.93
CA ASP A 227 23.04 1.85 -14.01
C ASP A 227 22.51 3.28 -13.96
N ILE A 228 22.12 3.75 -12.77
CA ILE A 228 21.57 5.09 -12.60
C ILE A 228 22.63 6.19 -12.74
N ILE A 229 23.85 5.96 -12.24
CA ILE A 229 24.96 6.90 -12.45
C ILE A 229 25.27 7.05 -13.93
N ASN A 230 25.41 5.93 -14.65
CA ASN A 230 25.74 5.93 -16.08
C ASN A 230 24.68 6.66 -16.90
N MET A 231 23.41 6.42 -16.57
CA MET A 231 22.28 7.12 -17.19
C MET A 231 22.34 8.64 -16.96
N LEU A 232 22.69 9.09 -15.74
CA LEU A 232 22.81 10.51 -15.43
C LEU A 232 24.04 11.16 -16.08
N THR A 233 25.16 10.45 -16.15
CA THR A 233 26.40 10.95 -16.77
C THR A 233 26.26 11.06 -18.28
N SER A 234 25.64 10.08 -18.95
CA SER A 234 25.43 10.16 -20.39
C SER A 234 24.52 11.34 -20.76
N PHE A 235 23.53 11.65 -19.91
CA PHE A 235 22.72 12.85 -20.06
C PHE A 235 23.55 14.12 -19.91
N ALA A 236 24.43 14.19 -18.92
CA ALA A 236 25.28 15.36 -18.70
C ALA A 236 26.25 15.60 -19.86
N GLU A 237 26.80 14.54 -20.44
CA GLU A 237 27.78 14.62 -21.53
C GLU A 237 27.13 14.93 -22.87
N ASN A 238 26.03 14.24 -23.17
CA ASN A 238 25.47 14.18 -24.53
C ASN A 238 24.04 14.70 -24.62
N GLY A 239 23.45 15.15 -23.51
CA GLY A 239 22.07 15.64 -23.43
C GLY A 239 21.00 14.55 -23.49
N LEU A 240 21.38 13.27 -23.47
CA LEU A 240 20.47 12.11 -23.53
C LEU A 240 20.85 11.04 -22.48
N PRO A 241 19.95 10.70 -21.55
CA PRO A 241 20.17 9.57 -20.65
C PRO A 241 20.13 8.25 -21.41
N GLU A 242 21.14 7.41 -21.24
CA GLU A 242 21.22 6.06 -21.79
C GLU A 242 20.69 5.10 -20.74
N LEU A 243 19.73 4.26 -21.14
CA LEU A 243 19.15 3.26 -20.27
C LEU A 243 19.99 1.97 -20.33
N PRO A 244 20.07 1.18 -19.24
CA PRO A 244 20.86 -0.06 -19.21
C PRO A 244 20.45 -1.11 -20.26
N ASN A 245 19.24 -1.01 -20.80
CA ASN A 245 18.76 -1.87 -21.89
C ASN A 245 19.25 -1.44 -23.29
N GLY A 246 20.10 -0.41 -23.38
CA GLY A 246 20.65 0.12 -24.63
C GLY A 246 19.73 1.09 -25.37
N ASN A 247 18.56 1.42 -24.83
CA ASN A 247 17.68 2.45 -25.36
C ASN A 247 18.06 3.83 -24.79
N THR A 248 17.70 4.90 -25.48
CA THR A 248 17.84 6.26 -24.94
C THR A 248 16.54 6.72 -24.32
N TRP A 249 16.64 7.63 -23.34
CA TRP A 249 15.47 8.20 -22.69
C TRP A 249 14.55 8.85 -23.74
N PRO A 250 13.27 8.48 -23.77
CA PRO A 250 12.36 8.98 -24.78
C PRO A 250 12.17 10.49 -24.64
N LYS A 251 12.30 11.21 -25.76
CA LYS A 251 12.11 12.67 -25.77
C LYS A 251 10.67 13.02 -25.39
N TYR A 252 10.52 13.79 -24.31
CA TYR A 252 9.23 14.32 -23.92
C TYR A 252 8.65 15.24 -25.01
N SER A 253 7.38 15.04 -25.33
CA SER A 253 6.56 16.00 -26.08
C SER A 253 5.14 16.00 -25.54
N GLU A 254 4.36 17.05 -25.78
CA GLU A 254 2.95 17.07 -25.35
C GLU A 254 2.12 15.94 -25.99
N ALA A 255 2.51 15.50 -27.20
CA ALA A 255 1.93 14.36 -27.89
C ALA A 255 2.41 13.00 -27.34
N SER A 256 3.58 12.96 -26.69
CA SER A 256 4.19 11.74 -26.15
C SER A 256 4.82 12.02 -24.79
N SER A 257 3.99 12.01 -23.74
CA SER A 257 4.38 12.29 -22.36
C SER A 257 4.98 11.05 -21.68
N ILE A 258 6.06 10.52 -22.23
CA ILE A 258 6.68 9.29 -21.72
C ILE A 258 7.45 9.58 -20.43
N SER A 259 7.32 8.69 -19.45
CA SER A 259 8.19 8.54 -18.28
C SER A 259 8.80 7.15 -18.29
N VAL A 260 9.88 6.91 -17.56
CA VAL A 260 10.54 5.60 -17.51
C VAL A 260 10.52 5.11 -16.07
N VAL A 261 10.16 3.85 -15.86
CA VAL A 261 10.27 3.21 -14.54
C VAL A 261 11.76 2.96 -14.27
N LEU A 262 12.24 3.38 -13.10
CA LEU A 262 13.62 3.12 -12.67
C LEU A 262 13.58 2.11 -11.53
N ALA A 263 13.85 0.86 -11.86
CA ALA A 263 13.96 -0.22 -10.89
C ALA A 263 15.09 -1.18 -11.29
N PRO A 264 15.64 -1.96 -10.35
CA PRO A 264 16.63 -2.97 -10.67
C PRO A 264 16.14 -3.86 -11.82
N ASN A 265 16.95 -3.94 -12.88
CA ASN A 265 16.67 -4.72 -14.10
C ASN A 265 15.37 -4.33 -14.84
N ASN A 266 14.75 -3.18 -14.56
CA ASN A 266 13.50 -2.75 -15.19
C ASN A 266 13.52 -1.25 -15.49
N PHE A 267 13.68 -0.95 -16.78
CA PHE A 267 13.74 0.39 -17.37
C PHE A 267 12.71 0.53 -18.49
N THR A 268 11.43 0.27 -18.18
CA THR A 268 10.35 0.27 -19.15
C THR A 268 9.68 1.64 -19.27
N ASP A 269 9.36 2.02 -20.51
CA ASP A 269 8.62 3.24 -20.83
C ASP A 269 7.17 3.12 -20.36
N ILE A 270 6.67 4.19 -19.75
CA ILE A 270 5.27 4.39 -19.37
C ILE A 270 4.79 5.71 -19.98
N HIS A 271 3.63 5.70 -20.63
CA HIS A 271 3.08 6.91 -21.27
C HIS A 271 2.12 7.64 -20.32
N ALA A 272 2.24 8.97 -20.26
CA ALA A 272 1.36 9.92 -19.59
C ALA A 272 1.28 9.79 -18.06
N PHE A 273 2.42 9.70 -17.38
CA PHE A 273 2.47 9.69 -15.91
C PHE A 273 1.91 10.99 -15.33
N ARG A 274 0.73 10.92 -14.69
CA ARG A 274 0.04 12.05 -14.03
C ARG A 274 -0.20 13.29 -14.92
N LYS A 275 -0.50 13.06 -16.21
CA LYS A 275 -0.67 14.15 -17.21
C LYS A 275 -1.75 15.16 -16.78
N GLU A 276 -2.85 14.68 -16.23
CA GLU A 276 -3.99 15.52 -15.85
C GLU A 276 -3.67 16.41 -14.63
N GLU A 277 -2.94 15.89 -13.64
CA GLU A 277 -2.50 16.67 -12.47
C GLU A 277 -1.50 17.78 -12.83
N CYS A 278 -0.67 17.55 -13.84
CA CYS A 278 0.26 18.56 -14.35
C CYS A 278 -0.44 19.68 -15.15
N GLU A 279 -1.50 19.37 -15.90
CA GLU A 279 -2.25 20.36 -16.68
C GLU A 279 -3.00 21.37 -15.79
N LEU A 280 -3.43 20.95 -14.58
CA LEU A 280 -4.08 21.82 -13.59
C LEU A 280 -3.22 23.03 -13.20
N TRP A 281 -1.92 22.82 -12.96
CA TRP A 281 -1.01 23.87 -12.47
C TRP A 281 -0.57 24.84 -13.58
N ARG A 282 -0.62 24.43 -14.85
CA ARG A 282 -0.25 25.29 -15.99
C ARG A 282 -1.18 26.49 -16.17
N LYS A 283 -2.42 26.43 -15.69
CA LYS A 283 -3.37 27.54 -15.77
C LYS A 283 -3.00 28.74 -14.87
N TYR A 284 -2.07 28.53 -13.93
CA TYR A 284 -1.68 29.50 -12.90
C TYR A 284 -0.21 29.92 -12.98
N ALA A 285 0.52 29.51 -14.02
CA ALA A 285 1.91 29.86 -14.30
C ALA A 285 2.02 30.95 -15.36
#